data_AF-A0A920JN44-F1
#
_entry.id   AF-A0A920JN44-F1
#
_cell.length_a   1.000
_cell.length_b   1.000
_cell.length_c   1.000
_cell.angle_alpha   90.00
_cell.angle_beta   90.00
_cell.angle_gamma   90.00
#
_symmetry.space_group_name_H-M   'P 1'
#
loop_
_entity.id
_entity.type
_entity.pdbx_description
1 polymer ?
#
loop_
_entity_poly.entity_id
_entity_poly.type
_entity_poly.pdbx_seq_one_letter_code
_entity_poly.pdbx_strand_id
1 'polypeptide(L)'
;MNWYSVGEMISKKIDNCIIIDMGSTTTDFIMIKNNTIINKREDDFTGINNDELLYTGFLRSPIYALTDEVRVNMISYKVIPENFSSMADVYQILKIIDIKYDYSSRADRRSKTILNSYKRVARSFGFDFKHNHKKIIEKLCQEIMHIHITKIYRSLRIIIKKNSYKNNNVKIIGLGIGITLIKKMVNKYNMTYINMNTVLKNHPVRFDKKTLIHFPSYAVAYLLREKHE
;
A
#
# COMPACT_ATOMS: atom_id res chain seq x y z
N MET A 1 -6.64 17.36 6.26
CA MET A 1 -6.23 15.93 6.29
C MET A 1 -4.82 15.79 5.72
N ASN A 2 -4.00 14.89 6.27
CA ASN A 2 -2.57 14.75 5.90
C ASN A 2 -2.32 14.46 4.41
N TRP A 3 -3.28 13.88 3.69
CA TRP A 3 -3.15 13.61 2.26
C TRP A 3 -3.25 14.87 1.38
N TYR A 4 -3.94 15.92 1.86
CA TYR A 4 -4.15 17.14 1.06
C TYR A 4 -2.86 17.92 0.87
N SER A 5 -2.04 18.06 1.92
CA SER A 5 -0.72 18.72 1.85
C SER A 5 0.21 18.03 0.87
N VAL A 6 0.15 16.69 0.79
CA VAL A 6 0.88 15.92 -0.21
C VAL A 6 0.40 16.29 -1.62
N GLY A 7 -0.91 16.29 -1.85
CA GLY A 7 -1.49 16.68 -3.14
C GLY A 7 -1.08 18.09 -3.55
N GLU A 8 -1.18 19.06 -2.63
CA GLU A 8 -0.90 20.48 -2.89
C GLU A 8 0.57 20.70 -3.27
N MET A 9 1.49 20.05 -2.54
CA MET A 9 2.92 20.18 -2.82
C MET A 9 3.29 19.57 -4.18
N ILE A 10 2.66 18.45 -4.55
CA ILE A 10 2.95 17.74 -5.80
C ILE A 10 2.26 18.37 -7.01
N SER A 11 1.04 18.92 -6.87
CA SER A 11 0.29 19.51 -7.98
C SER A 11 0.96 20.75 -8.57
N LYS A 12 1.78 21.44 -7.76
CA LYS A 12 2.64 22.56 -8.20
C LYS A 12 3.82 22.12 -9.08
N LYS A 13 4.12 20.82 -9.19
CA LYS A 13 5.35 20.29 -9.80
C LYS A 13 5.09 19.32 -10.94
N ILE A 14 3.98 18.59 -10.90
CA ILE A 14 3.64 17.62 -11.93
C ILE A 14 2.14 17.49 -12.10
N ASP A 15 1.70 17.52 -13.36
CA ASP A 15 0.31 17.27 -13.73
C ASP A 15 0.08 15.80 -14.12
N ASN A 16 -1.20 15.42 -14.14
CA ASN A 16 -1.72 14.14 -14.63
C ASN A 16 -1.06 12.94 -13.94
N CYS A 17 -1.05 12.95 -12.61
CA CYS A 17 -0.47 11.89 -11.79
C CYS A 17 -1.44 11.42 -10.70
N ILE A 18 -1.17 10.22 -10.17
CA ILE A 18 -1.85 9.68 -8.99
C ILE A 18 -0.77 9.31 -7.97
N ILE A 19 -0.89 9.85 -6.78
CA ILE A 19 -0.10 9.41 -5.63
C ILE A 19 -0.86 8.30 -4.92
N ILE A 20 -0.16 7.20 -4.67
CA ILE A 20 -0.67 6.09 -3.88
C ILE A 20 0.10 6.11 -2.56
N ASP A 21 -0.57 6.46 -1.48
CA ASP A 21 0.00 6.43 -0.13
C ASP A 21 -0.52 5.19 0.60
N MET A 22 0.36 4.20 0.77
CA MET A 22 0.00 2.94 1.43
C MET A 22 0.55 2.94 2.85
N GLY A 23 -0.33 3.24 3.79
CA GLY A 23 -0.08 3.16 5.22
C GLY A 23 -0.07 1.72 5.73
N SER A 24 -0.09 1.58 7.06
CA SER A 24 -0.22 0.26 7.69
C SER A 24 -1.59 -0.37 7.50
N THR A 25 -2.64 0.44 7.35
CA THR A 25 -4.05 0.01 7.45
C THR A 25 -4.84 0.34 6.19
N THR A 26 -4.54 1.49 5.56
CA THR A 26 -5.25 2.01 4.39
C THR A 26 -4.29 2.23 3.22
N THR A 27 -4.87 2.37 2.04
CA THR A 27 -4.23 2.84 0.82
C THR A 27 -5.04 4.01 0.28
N ASP A 28 -4.44 5.18 0.26
CA ASP A 28 -5.04 6.43 -0.17
C ASP A 28 -4.62 6.74 -1.62
N PHE A 29 -5.57 7.23 -2.43
CA PHE A 29 -5.33 7.64 -3.81
C PHE A 29 -5.53 9.16 -3.94
N ILE A 30 -4.46 9.89 -4.15
CA ILE A 30 -4.48 11.35 -4.34
C ILE A 30 -4.34 11.62 -5.83
N MET A 31 -5.34 12.26 -6.42
CA MET A 31 -5.48 12.44 -7.86
C MET A 31 -5.15 13.87 -8.24
N ILE A 32 -4.19 14.05 -9.13
CA ILE A 32 -3.81 15.34 -9.68
C ILE A 32 -4.12 15.38 -11.18
N LYS A 33 -4.89 16.38 -11.59
CA LYS A 33 -5.25 16.64 -12.98
C LYS A 33 -5.42 18.13 -13.21
N ASN A 34 -4.97 18.63 -14.36
CA ASN A 34 -4.95 20.06 -14.71
C ASN A 34 -4.28 20.91 -13.60
N ASN A 35 -3.19 20.42 -13.00
CA ASN A 35 -2.47 21.02 -11.86
C ASN A 35 -3.29 21.21 -10.58
N THR A 36 -4.42 20.52 -10.46
CA THR A 36 -5.32 20.59 -9.30
C THR A 36 -5.53 19.23 -8.68
N ILE A 37 -5.83 19.22 -7.38
CA ILE A 37 -6.28 18.03 -6.67
C ILE A 37 -7.76 17.84 -7.00
N ILE A 38 -8.13 16.68 -7.55
CA ILE A 38 -9.51 16.40 -7.97
C ILE A 38 -10.25 15.44 -7.03
N ASN A 39 -9.65 15.11 -5.88
CA ASN A 39 -10.27 14.36 -4.80
C ASN A 39 -11.53 15.07 -4.28
N LYS A 40 -12.59 14.31 -4.02
CA LYS A 40 -13.86 14.74 -3.40
C LYS A 40 -13.95 14.36 -1.92
N ARG A 41 -12.95 13.66 -1.39
CA ARG A 41 -12.92 13.17 -0.02
C ARG A 41 -12.92 14.30 1.02
N GLU A 42 -13.83 14.19 1.98
CA GLU A 42 -13.90 15.03 3.19
C GLU A 42 -13.67 14.20 4.47
N ASP A 43 -13.92 12.90 4.41
CA ASP A 43 -13.77 11.94 5.50
C ASP A 43 -13.51 10.53 4.95
N ASP A 44 -13.48 9.51 5.81
CA ASP A 44 -13.28 8.13 5.34
C ASP A 44 -14.48 7.60 4.55
N PHE A 45 -15.70 8.01 4.91
CA PHE A 45 -16.93 7.55 4.25
C PHE A 45 -16.97 8.01 2.79
N THR A 46 -16.80 9.31 2.56
CA THR A 46 -16.71 9.92 1.23
C THR A 46 -15.49 9.41 0.47
N GLY A 47 -14.37 9.15 1.16
CA GLY A 47 -13.16 8.58 0.55
C GLY A 47 -13.41 7.20 -0.04
N ILE A 48 -14.03 6.29 0.73
CA ILE A 48 -14.37 4.93 0.26
C ILE A 48 -15.37 5.01 -0.90
N ASN A 49 -16.45 5.78 -0.74
CA ASN A 49 -17.52 5.86 -1.74
C ASN A 49 -17.10 6.57 -3.04
N ASN A 50 -15.99 7.30 -3.05
CA ASN A 50 -15.43 7.91 -4.25
C ASN A 50 -14.26 7.15 -4.88
N ASP A 51 -13.90 5.97 -4.35
CA ASP A 51 -12.73 5.16 -4.72
C ASP A 51 -11.36 5.79 -4.34
N GLU A 52 -11.36 6.79 -3.45
CA GLU A 52 -10.17 7.56 -3.06
C GLU A 52 -9.45 6.97 -1.84
N LEU A 53 -10.11 6.05 -1.14
CA LEU A 53 -9.61 5.34 0.03
C LEU A 53 -9.95 3.85 -0.06
N LEU A 54 -8.94 3.00 0.06
CA LEU A 54 -9.10 1.56 0.19
C LEU A 54 -8.66 1.11 1.58
N TYR A 55 -9.54 0.41 2.30
CA TYR A 55 -9.28 -0.14 3.64
C TYR A 55 -8.44 -1.43 3.59
N THR A 56 -7.28 -1.35 2.96
CA THR A 56 -6.19 -2.33 3.10
C THR A 56 -4.85 -1.62 3.04
N GLY A 57 -3.89 -2.08 3.84
CA GLY A 57 -2.60 -1.46 4.03
C GLY A 57 -1.51 -2.52 4.22
N PHE A 58 -0.28 -2.04 4.35
CA PHE A 58 0.89 -2.90 4.20
C PHE A 58 1.18 -3.77 5.43
N LEU A 59 0.65 -3.41 6.61
CA LEU A 59 0.96 -4.12 7.86
C LEU A 59 -0.26 -4.78 8.49
N ARG A 60 -1.25 -3.98 8.89
CA ARG A 60 -2.28 -4.34 9.87
C ARG A 60 -3.48 -5.06 9.26
N SER A 61 -3.62 -5.06 7.94
CA SER A 61 -4.77 -5.67 7.27
C SER A 61 -4.77 -7.19 7.50
N PRO A 62 -5.83 -7.75 8.12
CA PRO A 62 -5.93 -9.19 8.33
C PRO A 62 -6.09 -9.94 7.01
N ILE A 63 -5.54 -11.15 6.90
CA ILE A 63 -5.66 -11.94 5.65
C ILE A 63 -7.14 -12.19 5.30
N TYR A 64 -7.97 -12.53 6.30
CA TYR A 64 -9.39 -12.81 6.09
C TYR A 64 -10.18 -11.61 5.56
N ALA A 65 -9.71 -10.38 5.81
CA ALA A 65 -10.35 -9.17 5.28
C ALA A 65 -9.97 -8.89 3.81
N LEU A 66 -8.91 -9.53 3.31
CA LEU A 66 -8.54 -9.47 1.90
C LEU A 66 -9.28 -10.52 1.08
N THR A 67 -9.41 -11.74 1.60
CA THR A 67 -9.98 -12.88 0.88
C THR A 67 -10.41 -14.00 1.83
N ASP A 68 -11.43 -14.75 1.43
CA ASP A 68 -11.98 -15.94 2.08
C ASP A 68 -11.39 -17.26 1.51
N GLU A 69 -10.68 -17.21 0.38
CA GLU A 69 -10.12 -18.37 -0.30
C GLU A 69 -8.84 -18.02 -1.07
N VAL A 70 -7.84 -18.90 -1.01
CA VAL A 70 -6.61 -18.80 -1.81
C VAL A 70 -6.42 -20.09 -2.61
N ARG A 71 -6.10 -19.98 -3.90
CA ARG A 71 -5.86 -21.14 -4.77
C ARG A 71 -4.38 -21.34 -5.05
N VAL A 72 -3.85 -22.52 -4.76
CA VAL A 72 -2.45 -22.90 -5.03
C VAL A 72 -2.41 -24.27 -5.69
N ASN A 73 -1.74 -24.37 -6.84
CA ASN A 73 -1.66 -25.61 -7.65
C ASN A 73 -3.04 -26.25 -7.92
N MET A 74 -4.04 -25.43 -8.30
CA MET A 74 -5.44 -25.84 -8.52
C MET A 74 -6.19 -26.34 -7.27
N ILE A 75 -5.57 -26.31 -6.08
CA ILE A 75 -6.20 -26.64 -4.81
C ILE A 75 -6.68 -25.36 -4.13
N SER A 76 -7.92 -25.40 -3.63
CA SER A 76 -8.54 -24.31 -2.88
C SER A 76 -8.25 -24.44 -1.38
N TYR A 77 -7.77 -23.36 -0.77
CA TYR A 77 -7.51 -23.25 0.67
C TYR A 77 -8.42 -22.17 1.25
N LYS A 78 -9.33 -22.56 2.14
CA LYS A 78 -10.21 -21.62 2.83
C LYS A 78 -9.44 -20.83 3.88
N VAL A 79 -9.70 -19.53 3.94
CA VAL A 79 -9.16 -18.64 4.97
C VAL A 79 -10.16 -18.61 6.12
N ILE A 80 -9.69 -18.94 7.32
CA ILE A 80 -10.52 -18.84 8.53
C ILE A 80 -10.80 -17.35 8.81
N PRO A 81 -12.06 -16.94 9.04
CA PRO A 81 -12.45 -15.55 9.30
C PRO A 81 -12.07 -15.09 10.72
N GLU A 82 -10.85 -15.39 11.15
CA GLU A 82 -10.29 -15.08 12.46
C GLU A 82 -9.00 -14.29 12.32
N ASN A 83 -8.75 -13.39 13.28
CA ASN A 83 -7.57 -12.54 13.29
C ASN A 83 -6.32 -13.30 13.75
N PHE A 84 -5.88 -14.29 12.97
CA PHE A 84 -4.64 -15.03 13.25
C PHE A 84 -3.40 -14.40 12.64
N SER A 85 -3.53 -13.77 11.48
CA SER A 85 -2.40 -13.19 10.74
C SER A 85 -2.81 -11.99 9.88
N SER A 86 -1.80 -11.20 9.53
CA SER A 86 -1.94 -9.93 8.83
C SER A 86 -0.99 -9.84 7.63
N MET A 87 -1.14 -8.79 6.82
CA MET A 87 -0.23 -8.53 5.69
C MET A 87 1.23 -8.35 6.13
N ALA A 88 1.49 -7.88 7.35
CA ALA A 88 2.85 -7.86 7.89
C ALA A 88 3.47 -9.27 8.02
N ASP A 89 2.67 -10.32 8.25
CA ASP A 89 3.14 -11.71 8.33
C ASP A 89 3.47 -12.24 6.93
N VAL A 90 2.56 -11.98 5.98
CA VAL A 90 2.74 -12.30 4.56
C VAL A 90 4.03 -11.68 4.03
N TYR A 91 4.20 -10.37 4.22
CA TYR A 91 5.38 -9.66 3.72
C TYR A 91 6.67 -9.95 4.48
N GLN A 92 6.56 -10.45 5.71
CA GLN A 92 7.71 -10.97 6.43
C GLN A 92 8.18 -12.31 5.85
N ILE A 93 7.26 -13.25 5.59
CA ILE A 93 7.58 -14.54 4.96
C ILE A 93 8.18 -14.33 3.57
N LEU A 94 7.63 -13.40 2.79
CA LEU A 94 8.13 -13.04 1.46
C LEU A 94 9.39 -12.14 1.47
N LYS A 95 9.88 -11.74 2.65
CA LYS A 95 11.04 -10.83 2.82
C LYS A 95 10.91 -9.50 2.06
N ILE A 96 9.68 -8.97 1.97
CA ILE A 96 9.37 -7.68 1.32
C ILE A 96 9.37 -6.55 2.34
N ILE A 97 8.95 -6.85 3.58
CA ILE A 97 8.94 -5.90 4.68
C ILE A 97 10.36 -5.64 5.17
N ASP A 98 10.63 -4.38 5.48
CA ASP A 98 11.83 -3.95 6.17
C ASP A 98 11.49 -3.79 7.65
N ILE A 99 11.94 -4.76 8.46
CA ILE A 99 11.43 -4.96 9.82
C ILE A 99 11.66 -3.75 10.74
N LYS A 100 12.66 -2.90 10.45
CA LYS A 100 12.91 -1.68 11.22
C LYS A 100 11.79 -0.64 11.10
N TYR A 101 11.00 -0.70 10.03
CA TYR A 101 9.83 0.18 9.83
C TYR A 101 8.53 -0.49 10.25
N ASP A 102 8.55 -1.76 10.62
CA ASP A 102 7.38 -2.44 11.15
C ASP A 102 7.16 -2.04 12.62
N TYR A 103 6.17 -1.19 12.85
CA TYR A 103 5.71 -0.79 14.18
C TYR A 103 4.47 -1.57 14.65
N SER A 104 3.90 -2.46 13.84
CA SER A 104 2.65 -3.16 14.15
C SER A 104 2.83 -4.29 15.18
N SER A 105 1.87 -4.43 16.10
CA SER A 105 1.76 -5.62 16.94
C SER A 105 1.25 -6.82 16.12
N ARG A 106 1.69 -8.02 16.46
CA ARG A 106 1.18 -9.25 15.86
C ARG A 106 -0.12 -9.69 16.54
N ALA A 107 -0.97 -10.40 15.82
CA ALA A 107 -2.28 -10.80 16.34
C ALA A 107 -2.19 -11.69 17.59
N ASP A 108 -1.17 -12.56 17.65
CA ASP A 108 -0.87 -13.41 18.81
C ASP A 108 0.01 -12.72 19.87
N ARG A 109 0.35 -11.44 19.68
CA ARG A 109 1.27 -10.64 20.52
C ARG A 109 2.67 -11.23 20.67
N ARG A 110 3.04 -12.25 19.88
CA ARG A 110 4.38 -12.85 19.91
C ARG A 110 5.36 -12.04 19.06
N SER A 111 6.64 -12.40 19.19
CA SER A 111 7.71 -11.73 18.46
C SER A 111 7.50 -11.77 16.93
N LYS A 112 8.04 -10.76 16.26
CA LYS A 112 8.02 -10.59 14.81
C LYS A 112 9.10 -11.45 14.15
N THR A 113 9.28 -12.70 14.56
CA THR A 113 10.24 -13.61 13.90
C THR A 113 9.57 -14.24 12.68
N ILE A 114 10.37 -14.62 11.68
CA ILE A 114 9.86 -15.30 10.48
C ILE A 114 9.13 -16.61 10.85
N LEU A 115 9.65 -17.35 11.84
CA LEU A 115 9.03 -18.57 12.35
C LEU A 115 7.63 -18.31 12.94
N ASN A 116 7.47 -17.24 13.74
CA ASN A 116 6.17 -16.91 14.30
C ASN A 116 5.19 -16.41 13.22
N SER A 117 5.68 -15.75 12.17
CA SER A 117 4.84 -15.40 11.01
C SER A 117 4.33 -16.64 10.28
N TYR A 118 5.16 -17.67 10.08
CA TYR A 118 4.68 -18.96 9.55
C TYR A 118 3.60 -19.59 10.44
N LYS A 119 3.79 -19.59 11.78
CA LYS A 119 2.80 -20.11 12.73
C LYS A 119 1.46 -19.38 12.62
N ARG A 120 1.49 -18.04 12.56
CA ARG A 120 0.28 -17.22 12.41
C ARG A 120 -0.43 -17.47 11.08
N VAL A 121 0.29 -17.49 9.96
CA VAL A 121 -0.31 -17.75 8.64
C VAL A 121 -0.86 -19.18 8.55
N ALA A 122 -0.17 -20.18 9.10
CA ALA A 122 -0.68 -21.56 9.14
C ALA A 122 -2.06 -21.65 9.84
N ARG A 123 -2.23 -20.95 10.96
CA ARG A 123 -3.51 -20.88 11.68
C ARG A 123 -4.62 -20.24 10.85
N SER A 124 -4.31 -19.25 10.00
CA SER A 124 -5.30 -18.69 9.06
C SER A 124 -5.85 -19.70 8.05
N PHE A 125 -5.19 -20.85 7.88
CA PHE A 125 -5.65 -21.95 7.03
C PHE A 125 -5.99 -23.22 7.82
N GLY A 126 -6.14 -23.11 9.16
CA GLY A 126 -6.63 -24.19 10.01
C GLY A 126 -5.63 -25.27 10.37
N PHE A 127 -4.33 -25.03 10.25
CA PHE A 127 -3.31 -26.00 10.65
C PHE A 127 -2.18 -25.40 11.49
N ASP A 128 -1.57 -26.24 12.33
CA ASP A 128 -0.35 -25.89 13.04
C ASP A 128 0.87 -25.98 12.11
N PHE A 129 1.80 -25.04 12.29
CA PHE A 129 3.00 -25.00 11.48
C PHE A 129 3.93 -26.19 11.78
N LYS A 130 4.32 -26.89 10.72
CA LYS A 130 5.41 -27.88 10.68
C LYS A 130 6.39 -27.49 9.56
N HIS A 131 7.66 -27.88 9.67
CA HIS A 131 8.69 -27.45 8.71
C HIS A 131 8.39 -27.86 7.26
N ASN A 132 7.74 -29.01 7.03
CA ASN A 132 7.30 -29.45 5.71
C ASN A 132 6.21 -28.55 5.09
N HIS A 133 5.47 -27.75 5.90
CA HIS A 133 4.46 -26.80 5.41
C HIS A 133 5.07 -25.50 4.85
N LYS A 134 6.38 -25.27 5.01
CA LYS A 134 7.02 -24.00 4.63
C LYS A 134 6.75 -23.60 3.17
N LYS A 135 6.96 -24.54 2.23
CA LYS A 135 6.79 -24.28 0.79
C LYS A 135 5.34 -23.93 0.42
N ILE A 136 4.35 -24.62 1.01
CA ILE A 136 2.95 -24.32 0.72
C ILE A 136 2.54 -22.98 1.31
N ILE A 137 2.99 -22.63 2.52
CA ILE A 137 2.72 -21.32 3.13
C ILE A 137 3.34 -20.18 2.31
N GLU A 138 4.56 -20.37 1.77
CA GLU A 138 5.18 -19.38 0.88
C GLU A 138 4.35 -19.14 -0.38
N LYS A 139 3.85 -20.21 -1.02
CA LYS A 139 2.95 -20.10 -2.17
C LYS A 139 1.63 -19.41 -1.81
N LEU A 140 1.03 -19.75 -0.68
CA LEU A 140 -0.17 -19.07 -0.17
C LEU A 140 0.09 -17.57 0.03
N CYS A 141 1.23 -17.22 0.63
CA CYS A 141 1.63 -15.82 0.82
C CYS A 141 1.83 -15.07 -0.51
N GLN A 142 2.43 -15.72 -1.52
CA GLN A 142 2.58 -15.16 -2.86
C GLN A 142 1.23 -14.84 -3.49
N GLU A 143 0.28 -15.78 -3.41
CA GLU A 143 -1.08 -15.58 -3.92
C GLU A 143 -1.85 -14.50 -3.14
N ILE A 144 -1.74 -14.46 -1.81
CA ILE A 144 -2.32 -13.38 -1.00
C ILE A 144 -1.74 -12.01 -1.39
N MET A 145 -0.43 -11.92 -1.62
CA MET A 145 0.17 -10.70 -2.16
C MET A 145 -0.38 -10.35 -3.54
N HIS A 146 -0.58 -11.33 -4.44
CA HIS A 146 -1.18 -11.11 -5.74
C HIS A 146 -2.62 -10.60 -5.65
N ILE A 147 -3.43 -11.14 -4.75
CA ILE A 147 -4.78 -10.66 -4.45
C ILE A 147 -4.72 -9.21 -3.95
N HIS A 148 -3.83 -8.91 -3.00
CA HIS A 148 -3.68 -7.56 -2.47
C HIS A 148 -3.30 -6.53 -3.55
N ILE A 149 -2.27 -6.83 -4.35
CA ILE A 149 -1.84 -6.00 -5.48
C ILE A 149 -2.98 -5.80 -6.48
N THR A 150 -3.73 -6.86 -6.79
CA THR A 150 -4.85 -6.81 -7.73
C THR A 150 -5.97 -5.92 -7.20
N LYS A 151 -6.26 -5.97 -5.89
CA LYS A 151 -7.28 -5.11 -5.24
C LYS A 151 -6.93 -3.62 -5.39
N ILE A 152 -5.68 -3.25 -5.08
CA ILE A 152 -5.18 -1.87 -5.24
C ILE A 152 -5.22 -1.44 -6.72
N TYR A 153 -4.76 -2.29 -7.63
CA TYR A 153 -4.77 -2.00 -9.06
C TYR A 153 -6.19 -1.83 -9.62
N ARG A 154 -7.16 -2.62 -9.16
CA ARG A 154 -8.56 -2.47 -9.56
C ARG A 154 -9.14 -1.11 -9.15
N SER A 155 -8.90 -0.67 -7.92
CA SER A 155 -9.28 0.67 -7.46
C SER A 155 -8.63 1.76 -8.32
N LEU A 156 -7.32 1.63 -8.59
CA LEU A 156 -6.59 2.55 -9.45
C LEU A 156 -7.17 2.62 -10.88
N ARG A 157 -7.56 1.48 -11.45
CA ARG A 157 -8.19 1.41 -12.78
C ARG A 157 -9.54 2.10 -12.83
N ILE A 158 -10.34 1.98 -11.77
CA ILE A 158 -11.62 2.68 -11.63
C ILE A 158 -11.36 4.19 -11.61
N ILE A 159 -10.43 4.65 -10.78
CA ILE A 159 -10.02 6.06 -10.68
C ILE A 159 -9.60 6.62 -12.04
N ILE A 160 -8.69 5.94 -12.75
CA ILE A 160 -8.16 6.37 -14.05
C ILE A 160 -9.30 6.54 -15.07
N LYS A 161 -10.23 5.58 -15.10
CA LYS A 161 -11.38 5.59 -16.02
C LYS A 161 -12.39 6.70 -15.67
N LYS A 162 -12.80 6.78 -14.39
CA LYS A 162 -13.81 7.72 -13.88
C LYS A 162 -13.39 9.17 -14.08
N ASN A 163 -12.09 9.45 -13.96
CA ASN A 163 -11.54 10.80 -14.10
C ASN A 163 -10.96 11.09 -15.49
N SER A 164 -11.21 10.23 -16.48
CA SER A 164 -10.81 10.43 -17.89
C SER A 164 -9.34 10.81 -18.08
N TYR A 165 -8.43 10.14 -17.38
CA TYR A 165 -7.00 10.27 -17.65
C TYR A 165 -6.68 9.58 -19.00
N LYS A 166 -6.02 10.27 -19.94
CA LYS A 166 -5.77 9.76 -21.31
C LYS A 166 -4.68 8.66 -21.34
N ASN A 167 -4.90 7.66 -22.20
CA ASN A 167 -3.89 6.72 -22.73
C ASN A 167 -3.04 5.93 -21.73
N ASN A 168 -3.53 5.63 -20.51
CA ASN A 168 -2.74 4.96 -19.45
C ASN A 168 -1.42 5.68 -19.09
N ASN A 169 -1.23 6.93 -19.52
CA ASN A 169 0.02 7.67 -19.34
C ASN A 169 0.08 8.41 -17.99
N VAL A 170 -0.75 7.95 -17.04
CA VAL A 170 -0.80 8.50 -15.68
C VAL A 170 0.44 8.08 -14.95
N LYS A 171 1.15 9.06 -14.42
CA LYS A 171 2.35 8.83 -13.61
C LYS A 171 1.92 8.44 -12.20
N ILE A 172 2.52 7.38 -11.67
CA ILE A 172 2.28 6.90 -10.32
C ILE A 172 3.44 7.29 -9.41
N ILE A 173 3.11 7.89 -8.27
CA ILE A 173 4.04 8.20 -7.18
C ILE A 173 3.67 7.31 -6.00
N GLY A 174 4.63 6.57 -5.45
CA GLY A 174 4.41 5.74 -4.26
C GLY A 174 4.87 6.44 -2.99
N LEU A 175 4.04 6.39 -1.95
CA LEU A 175 4.32 6.87 -0.60
C LEU A 175 3.98 5.81 0.45
N GLY A 176 4.36 6.10 1.69
CA GLY A 176 4.02 5.29 2.84
C GLY A 176 4.88 4.03 2.97
N ILE A 177 4.61 3.27 4.02
CA ILE A 177 5.36 2.04 4.33
C ILE A 177 5.21 0.96 3.24
N GLY A 178 4.10 1.00 2.48
CA GLY A 178 3.85 0.12 1.35
C GLY A 178 4.52 0.51 0.03
N ILE A 179 5.40 1.52 0.00
CA ILE A 179 6.05 1.99 -1.24
C ILE A 179 6.73 0.88 -2.06
N THR A 180 7.32 -0.12 -1.42
CA THR A 180 7.93 -1.27 -2.12
C THR A 180 6.88 -2.09 -2.86
N LEU A 181 5.68 -2.27 -2.28
CA LEU A 181 4.57 -2.98 -2.92
C LEU A 181 3.99 -2.19 -4.08
N ILE A 182 3.84 -0.88 -3.92
CA ILE A 182 3.37 0.02 -4.98
C ILE A 182 4.29 -0.07 -6.21
N LYS A 183 5.62 -0.03 -6.02
CA LYS A 183 6.59 -0.22 -7.10
C LYS A 183 6.43 -1.59 -7.79
N LYS A 184 6.24 -2.66 -7.01
CA LYS A 184 5.97 -4.00 -7.56
C LYS A 184 4.68 -4.04 -8.38
N MET A 185 3.60 -3.41 -7.91
CA MET A 185 2.33 -3.31 -8.64
C MET A 185 2.52 -2.55 -9.96
N VAL A 186 3.15 -1.37 -9.92
CA VAL A 186 3.38 -0.54 -11.09
C VAL A 186 4.18 -1.29 -12.16
N ASN A 187 5.24 -2.00 -11.76
CA ASN A 187 6.01 -2.85 -12.67
C ASN A 187 5.16 -4.02 -13.22
N LYS A 188 4.36 -4.69 -12.37
CA LYS A 188 3.52 -5.83 -12.79
C LYS A 188 2.50 -5.45 -13.88
N TYR A 189 1.97 -4.23 -13.84
CA TYR A 189 0.95 -3.75 -14.77
C TYR A 189 1.49 -2.77 -15.83
N ASN A 190 2.81 -2.69 -16.02
CA ASN A 190 3.46 -1.81 -17.01
C ASN A 190 2.99 -0.35 -16.92
N MET A 191 2.83 0.18 -15.71
CA MET A 191 2.47 1.58 -15.48
C MET A 191 3.72 2.45 -15.33
N THR A 192 3.58 3.76 -15.48
CA THR A 192 4.70 4.70 -15.35
C THR A 192 4.93 5.09 -13.89
N TYR A 193 5.98 4.56 -13.25
CA TYR A 193 6.42 5.06 -11.94
C TYR A 193 7.29 6.31 -12.09
N ILE A 194 7.05 7.35 -11.29
CA ILE A 194 7.96 8.50 -11.19
C ILE A 194 8.55 8.62 -9.77
N ASN A 195 9.86 8.81 -9.70
CA ASN A 195 10.56 8.98 -8.44
C ASN A 195 10.27 10.37 -7.84
N MET A 196 10.00 10.43 -6.54
CA MET A 196 9.76 11.69 -5.84
C MET A 196 10.92 12.69 -6.02
N ASN A 197 12.17 12.22 -6.01
CA ASN A 197 13.33 13.10 -6.26
C ASN A 197 13.38 13.66 -7.69
N THR A 198 12.72 13.01 -8.65
CA THR A 198 12.57 13.55 -10.01
C THR A 198 11.49 14.62 -10.05
N VAL A 199 10.37 14.40 -9.36
CA VAL A 199 9.27 15.38 -9.23
C VAL A 199 9.75 16.63 -8.50
N LEU A 200 10.57 16.45 -7.46
CA LEU A 200 11.06 17.50 -6.56
C LEU A 200 12.57 17.72 -6.74
N LYS A 201 13.04 17.79 -7.99
CA LYS A 201 14.48 17.82 -8.35
C LYS A 201 15.27 18.94 -7.66
N ASN A 202 14.68 20.12 -7.54
CA ASN A 202 15.34 21.30 -6.95
C ASN A 202 14.97 21.51 -5.48
N HIS A 203 14.42 20.49 -4.81
CA HIS A 203 14.04 20.59 -3.42
C HIS A 203 15.28 20.52 -2.52
N PRO A 204 15.39 21.33 -1.45
CA PRO A 204 16.54 21.30 -0.52
C PRO A 204 16.77 19.96 0.21
N VAL A 205 15.86 19.00 0.10
CA VAL A 205 15.94 17.71 0.78
C VAL A 205 15.82 16.60 -0.25
N ARG A 206 16.64 15.58 -0.09
CA ARG A 206 16.53 14.34 -0.86
C ARG A 206 15.58 13.37 -0.16
N PHE A 207 14.66 12.80 -0.92
CA PHE A 207 13.63 11.89 -0.43
C PHE A 207 14.12 10.45 -0.50
N ASP A 208 14.59 9.92 0.62
CA ASP A 208 14.89 8.52 0.79
C ASP A 208 13.64 7.72 1.23
N LYS A 209 13.81 6.42 1.48
CA LYS A 209 12.69 5.57 1.93
C LYS A 209 12.07 6.06 3.25
N LYS A 210 12.88 6.52 4.21
CA LYS A 210 12.38 6.98 5.52
C LYS A 210 11.52 8.23 5.34
N THR A 211 11.99 9.20 4.57
CA THR A 211 11.23 10.42 4.28
C THR A 211 9.94 10.11 3.54
N LEU A 212 9.94 9.15 2.59
CA LEU A 212 8.72 8.76 1.85
C LEU A 212 7.69 8.04 2.73
N ILE A 213 8.11 7.34 3.78
CA ILE A 213 7.21 6.73 4.78
C ILE A 213 6.51 7.80 5.61
N HIS A 214 7.17 8.94 5.85
CA HIS A 214 6.68 10.05 6.67
C HIS A 214 6.39 11.31 5.85
N PHE A 215 6.15 11.16 4.54
CA PHE A 215 6.06 12.28 3.62
C PHE A 215 4.92 13.26 3.95
N PRO A 216 3.73 12.84 4.42
CA PRO A 216 2.69 13.78 4.78
C PRO A 216 3.12 14.79 5.85
N SER A 217 3.82 14.35 6.92
CA SER A 217 4.34 15.27 7.94
C SER A 217 5.37 16.25 7.38
N TYR A 218 6.21 15.77 6.46
CA TYR A 218 7.17 16.62 5.76
C TYR A 218 6.46 17.68 4.91
N ALA A 219 5.45 17.29 4.13
CA ALA A 219 4.71 18.18 3.25
C ALA A 219 3.99 19.29 4.03
N VAL A 220 3.38 18.96 5.18
CA VAL A 220 2.76 19.97 6.06
C VAL A 220 3.80 20.98 6.56
N ALA A 221 4.92 20.50 7.12
CA ALA A 221 5.95 21.38 7.66
C ALA A 221 6.56 22.30 6.57
N TYR A 222 6.79 21.77 5.37
CA TYR A 222 7.32 22.52 4.25
C TYR A 222 6.35 23.61 3.76
N LEU A 223 5.07 23.26 3.53
CA LEU A 223 4.05 24.22 3.08
C LEU A 223 3.78 25.31 4.11
N LEU A 224 3.84 24.98 5.40
CA LEU A 224 3.74 25.98 6.47
C LEU A 224 4.90 26.97 6.40
N ARG A 225 6.13 26.47 6.20
CA ARG A 225 7.31 27.34 6.04
C ARG A 225 7.18 28.25 4.82
N GLU A 226 6.78 27.73 3.66
CA GLU A 226 6.58 28.53 2.43
C GLU A 226 5.51 29.63 2.58
N LYS A 227 4.58 29.51 3.53
CA LYS A 227 3.56 30.53 3.78
C LYS A 227 4.06 31.69 4.65
N HIS A 228 5.14 31.46 5.41
CA HIS A 228 5.68 32.38 6.40
C HIS A 228 7.08 32.92 6.04
N GLU A 229 7.63 32.52 4.89
CA GLU A 229 8.81 33.09 4.22
C GLU A 229 8.36 33.95 3.02
#